data_AF-A0A8E0S3C3-F1
#
_entry.id   AF-A0A8E0S3C3-F1
#
_cell.length_a   1.000
_cell.length_b   1.000
_cell.length_c   1.000
_cell.angle_alpha   90.00
_cell.angle_beta   90.00
_cell.angle_gamma   90.00
#
_symmetry.space_group_name_H-M   'P 1'
#
loop_
_entity.id
_entity.type
_entity.pdbx_description
1 polymer ?
#
loop_
_entity_poly.entity_id
_entity_poly.type
_entity_poly.pdbx_seq_one_letter_code
_entity_poly.pdbx_strand_id
1 'polypeptide(L)'
;MGRKEQTSKAVAITGALKKITFSLSDENPSCSHGRMLRVTRSQTISAPHYVCSAFSRKSDCVSDSQKMLGKKWPVKRLKRVKPEQRCYCVTCDSLFISSDKESSLHNDHRTRIGITDRLLKMPSFLLSPLSDAGAHAQYIFSLDTLNNLYSILEQMSVQFVLCFGTPRLHDFIQLQRKINKQGMNSFLLDLDGRLVVLCSNCVDLKLESFLQFQTVCPVQHG
;
A
#
# COMPACT_ATOMS: atom_id res chain seq x y z
N MET A 1 -56.27 -45.98 2.03
CA MET A 1 -54.98 -45.56 1.44
C MET A 1 -54.30 -44.62 2.41
N GLY A 2 -53.30 -45.11 3.15
CA GLY A 2 -52.63 -44.35 4.21
C GLY A 2 -51.55 -43.42 3.66
N ARG A 3 -51.56 -42.15 4.09
CA ARG A 3 -50.44 -41.22 3.89
C ARG A 3 -49.33 -41.57 4.89
N LYS A 4 -48.18 -42.00 4.39
CA LYS A 4 -46.96 -42.14 5.18
C LYS A 4 -46.38 -40.76 5.44
N GLU A 5 -46.26 -40.41 6.72
CA GLU A 5 -45.56 -39.24 7.24
C GLU A 5 -44.05 -39.45 7.00
N GLN A 6 -43.42 -38.59 6.19
CA GLN A 6 -41.96 -38.58 6.03
C GLN A 6 -41.36 -37.68 7.11
N THR A 7 -40.80 -38.31 8.14
CA THR A 7 -39.98 -37.63 9.14
C THR A 7 -38.60 -37.34 8.56
N SER A 8 -38.32 -36.06 8.32
CA SER A 8 -37.00 -35.57 7.94
C SER A 8 -36.01 -35.83 9.09
N LYS A 9 -35.11 -36.80 8.91
CA LYS A 9 -33.95 -36.99 9.80
C LYS A 9 -33.00 -35.81 9.62
N ALA A 10 -32.93 -34.94 10.63
CA ALA A 10 -31.84 -33.99 10.75
C ALA A 10 -30.53 -34.77 10.94
N VAL A 11 -29.67 -34.73 9.92
CA VAL A 11 -28.29 -35.24 10.03
C VAL A 11 -27.52 -34.23 10.85
N ALA A 12 -27.24 -34.55 12.11
CA ALA A 12 -26.35 -33.77 12.95
C ALA A 12 -24.93 -33.87 12.36
N ILE A 13 -24.46 -32.80 11.71
CA ILE A 13 -23.05 -32.66 11.33
C ILE A 13 -22.28 -32.30 12.61
N THR A 14 -21.88 -33.30 13.39
CA THR A 14 -20.97 -33.13 14.54
C THR A 14 -19.52 -33.03 14.05
N GLY A 15 -19.23 -31.98 13.28
CA GLY A 15 -17.85 -31.59 12.97
C GLY A 15 -17.40 -30.51 13.94
N ALA A 16 -16.52 -30.84 14.90
CA ALA A 16 -15.93 -29.83 15.78
C ALA A 16 -15.17 -28.78 14.94
N LEU A 17 -15.64 -27.52 14.95
CA LEU A 17 -15.03 -26.43 14.19
C LEU A 17 -13.55 -26.28 14.59
N LYS A 18 -12.65 -26.46 13.62
CA LYS A 18 -11.22 -26.16 13.80
C LYS A 18 -11.06 -24.64 13.95
N LYS A 19 -10.93 -24.14 15.18
CA LYS A 19 -10.70 -22.72 15.45
C LYS A 19 -9.21 -22.40 15.30
N ILE A 20 -8.90 -21.46 14.41
CA ILE A 20 -7.58 -20.84 14.25
C ILE A 20 -7.62 -19.50 14.99
N THR A 21 -6.61 -19.22 15.80
CA THR A 21 -6.47 -17.95 16.52
C THR A 21 -5.20 -17.25 16.07
N PHE A 22 -5.30 -15.93 15.87
CA PHE A 22 -4.18 -15.04 15.57
C PHE A 22 -3.94 -14.12 16.77
N SER A 23 -2.68 -13.93 17.16
CA SER A 23 -2.32 -12.98 18.23
C SER A 23 -1.05 -12.22 17.90
N LEU A 24 -1.00 -10.94 18.29
CA LEU A 24 0.14 -10.05 18.14
C LEU A 24 0.63 -9.63 19.55
N SER A 25 1.93 -9.71 19.81
CA SER A 25 2.56 -9.22 21.03
C SER A 25 4.00 -8.76 20.77
N ASP A 26 4.58 -8.02 21.70
CA ASP A 26 5.97 -7.53 21.60
C ASP A 26 7.02 -8.64 21.67
N GLU A 27 6.64 -9.80 22.20
CA GLU A 27 7.49 -11.00 22.24
C GLU A 27 7.47 -11.80 20.92
N ASN A 28 6.55 -11.49 20.00
CA ASN A 28 6.51 -12.17 18.72
C ASN A 28 7.75 -11.82 17.87
N PRO A 29 8.33 -12.76 17.11
CA PRO A 29 9.43 -12.46 16.20
C PRO A 29 9.02 -11.40 15.17
N SER A 30 10.00 -10.67 14.66
CA SER A 30 9.82 -9.66 13.61
C SER A 30 10.30 -10.18 12.25
N CYS A 31 9.71 -9.63 11.20
CA CYS A 31 10.24 -9.63 9.85
C CYS A 31 10.46 -8.18 9.39
N SER A 32 10.93 -7.94 8.16
CA SER A 32 11.13 -6.58 7.63
C SER A 32 9.83 -5.76 7.49
N HIS A 33 8.67 -6.39 7.71
CA HIS A 33 7.34 -5.77 7.67
C HIS A 33 6.77 -5.53 9.07
N GLY A 34 7.57 -5.80 10.11
CA GLY A 34 7.17 -5.65 11.50
C GLY A 34 6.94 -6.97 12.23
N ARG A 35 6.23 -6.88 13.36
CA ARG A 35 5.92 -8.02 14.22
C ARG A 35 5.04 -9.03 13.50
N MET A 36 5.42 -10.30 13.60
CA MET A 36 4.71 -11.42 13.00
C MET A 36 3.48 -11.79 13.84
N LEU A 37 2.45 -12.33 13.18
CA LEU A 37 1.27 -12.88 13.84
C LEU A 37 1.56 -14.29 14.31
N ARG A 38 1.29 -14.58 15.58
CA ARG A 38 1.30 -15.94 16.12
C ARG A 38 0.00 -16.63 15.75
N VAL A 39 0.09 -17.82 15.17
CA VAL A 39 -1.05 -18.63 14.75
C VAL A 39 -1.12 -19.91 15.57
N THR A 40 -2.27 -20.13 16.22
CA THR A 40 -2.54 -21.34 17.00
C THR A 40 -3.79 -22.05 16.50
N ARG A 41 -3.80 -23.38 16.59
CA ARG A 41 -4.93 -24.24 16.21
C ARG A 41 -5.43 -24.97 17.45
N SER A 42 -6.70 -24.75 17.77
CA SER A 42 -7.37 -25.21 19.00
C SER A 42 -7.39 -26.72 19.24
N GLN A 43 -7.12 -27.55 18.23
CA GLN A 43 -7.21 -29.02 18.31
C GLN A 43 -5.88 -29.73 18.02
N THR A 44 -4.76 -29.01 17.96
CA THR A 44 -3.44 -29.59 17.65
C THR A 44 -2.43 -29.16 18.71
N ILE A 45 -1.69 -30.13 19.29
CA ILE A 45 -0.55 -29.91 20.20
C ILE A 45 0.65 -29.28 19.46
N SER A 46 0.55 -29.08 18.15
CA SER A 46 1.60 -28.45 17.34
C SER A 46 1.99 -27.10 17.91
N ALA A 47 3.30 -26.85 17.96
CA ALA A 47 3.86 -25.56 18.32
C ALA A 47 3.20 -24.43 17.51
N PRO A 48 3.04 -23.24 18.10
CA PRO A 48 2.57 -22.06 17.36
C PRO A 48 3.51 -21.80 16.17
N HIS A 49 2.95 -21.38 15.05
CA HIS A 49 3.74 -20.89 13.92
C HIS A 49 3.52 -19.39 13.75
N TYR A 50 4.54 -18.71 13.24
CA TYR A 50 4.53 -17.27 13.04
C TYR A 50 4.43 -16.95 11.55
N VAL A 51 3.56 -16.02 11.20
CA VAL A 51 3.34 -15.58 9.82
C VAL A 51 3.50 -14.07 9.70
N CYS A 52 3.93 -13.59 8.53
CA CYS A 52 4.00 -12.16 8.26
C CYS A 52 2.60 -11.54 8.38
N SER A 53 2.52 -10.34 8.98
CA SER A 53 1.26 -9.59 9.11
C SER A 53 0.83 -8.91 7.81
N ALA A 54 1.78 -8.65 6.91
CA ALA A 54 1.55 -7.92 5.66
C ALA A 54 1.39 -8.85 4.43
N PHE A 55 1.98 -10.04 4.44
CA PHE A 55 2.00 -10.95 3.28
C PHE A 55 1.43 -12.32 3.61
N SER A 56 0.56 -12.81 2.74
CA SER A 56 -0.09 -14.12 2.92
C SER A 56 0.89 -15.29 2.72
N ARG A 57 1.94 -15.10 1.89
CA ARG A 57 2.93 -16.13 1.58
C ARG A 57 4.31 -15.72 2.07
N LYS A 58 5.06 -16.71 2.60
CA LYS A 58 6.45 -16.52 3.04
C LYS A 58 7.37 -16.07 1.90
N SER A 59 7.16 -16.61 0.69
CA SER A 59 7.92 -16.22 -0.52
C SER A 59 7.81 -14.73 -0.81
N ASP A 60 6.61 -14.18 -0.65
CA ASP A 60 6.29 -12.80 -1.03
C ASP A 60 6.87 -11.84 0.00
N CYS A 61 6.78 -12.20 1.29
CA CYS A 61 7.49 -11.51 2.37
C CYS A 61 9.00 -11.44 2.10
N VAL A 62 9.65 -12.58 1.84
CA VAL A 62 11.11 -12.61 1.58
C VAL A 62 11.48 -11.80 0.34
N SER A 63 10.69 -11.89 -0.72
CA SER A 63 10.94 -11.18 -1.97
C SER A 63 10.78 -9.66 -1.82
N ASP A 64 9.78 -9.18 -1.07
CA ASP A 64 9.61 -7.74 -0.82
C ASP A 64 10.75 -7.17 0.03
N SER A 65 11.21 -7.90 1.05
CA SER A 65 12.37 -7.51 1.87
C SER A 65 13.61 -7.23 1.02
N GLN A 66 13.84 -8.06 0.00
CA GLN A 66 15.00 -7.94 -0.89
C GLN A 66 14.83 -6.82 -1.94
N LYS A 67 13.61 -6.61 -2.46
CA LYS A 67 13.33 -5.57 -3.48
C LYS A 67 13.48 -4.14 -2.95
N MET A 68 13.19 -3.91 -1.67
CA MET A 68 13.13 -2.58 -1.08
C MET A 68 14.50 -2.07 -0.60
N LEU A 69 15.47 -2.96 -0.40
CA LEU A 69 16.81 -2.61 0.11
C LEU A 69 17.71 -1.89 -0.91
N GLY A 70 17.31 -1.79 -2.19
CA GLY A 70 18.22 -1.36 -3.27
C GLY A 70 17.77 -0.19 -4.17
N LYS A 71 16.48 0.19 -4.18
CA LYS A 71 15.97 1.16 -5.17
C LYS A 71 15.92 2.59 -4.61
N LYS A 72 17.05 3.30 -4.63
CA LYS A 72 17.08 4.73 -4.32
C LYS A 72 16.79 5.56 -5.58
N TRP A 73 15.54 5.97 -5.76
CA TRP A 73 15.19 6.80 -6.91
C TRP A 73 15.84 8.19 -6.83
N PRO A 74 16.36 8.74 -7.94
CA PRO A 74 17.09 10.00 -7.95
C PRO A 74 16.14 11.22 -7.95
N VAL A 75 15.10 11.23 -7.12
CA VAL A 75 14.02 12.24 -7.12
C VAL A 75 14.56 13.68 -7.02
N LYS A 76 15.58 13.90 -6.18
CA LYS A 76 16.24 15.22 -6.06
C LYS A 76 16.92 15.66 -7.37
N ARG A 77 17.54 14.73 -8.10
CA ARG A 77 18.19 15.01 -9.40
C ARG A 77 17.14 15.22 -10.48
N LEU A 78 16.08 14.41 -10.49
CA LEU A 78 14.97 14.53 -11.44
C LEU A 78 14.32 15.91 -11.40
N LYS A 79 14.07 16.46 -10.21
CA LYS A 79 13.50 17.82 -10.06
C LYS A 79 14.39 18.94 -10.62
N ARG A 80 15.69 18.69 -10.85
CA ARG A 80 16.64 19.68 -11.39
C ARG A 80 16.79 19.64 -12.91
N VAL A 81 16.29 18.59 -13.57
CA VAL A 81 16.30 18.47 -15.03
C VAL A 81 14.92 18.78 -15.60
N LYS A 82 14.85 19.07 -16.90
CA LYS A 82 13.59 19.38 -17.57
C LYS A 82 12.69 18.13 -17.65
N PRO A 83 11.35 18.26 -17.66
CA PRO A 83 10.44 17.13 -17.72
C PRO A 83 10.74 16.13 -18.85
N GLU A 84 11.17 16.62 -20.01
CA GLU A 84 11.48 15.81 -21.20
C GLU A 84 12.67 14.86 -20.98
N GLN A 85 13.51 15.15 -19.98
CA GLN A 85 14.65 14.31 -19.63
C GLN A 85 14.33 13.30 -18.52
N ARG A 86 13.14 13.37 -17.91
CA ARG A 86 12.74 12.53 -16.78
C ARG A 86 11.99 11.31 -17.29
N CYS A 87 12.45 10.13 -16.88
CA CYS A 87 11.95 8.87 -17.39
C CYS A 87 11.53 7.92 -16.26
N TYR A 88 10.49 7.12 -16.51
CA TYR A 88 10.04 6.03 -15.64
C TYR A 88 10.01 4.75 -16.46
N CYS A 89 10.80 3.77 -16.06
CA CYS A 89 10.80 2.44 -16.66
C CYS A 89 9.77 1.56 -15.96
N VAL A 90 8.74 1.10 -16.68
CA VAL A 90 7.74 0.17 -16.15
C VAL A 90 8.35 -1.20 -15.88
N THR A 91 9.22 -1.69 -16.78
CA THR A 91 9.88 -3.00 -16.63
C THR A 91 10.75 -3.08 -15.38
N CYS A 92 11.62 -2.09 -15.18
CA CYS A 92 12.51 -2.03 -14.02
C CYS A 92 11.82 -1.47 -12.77
N ASP A 93 10.64 -0.85 -12.92
CA ASP A 93 9.98 -0.05 -11.89
C ASP A 93 10.96 0.93 -11.22
N SER A 94 11.51 1.82 -12.04
CA SER A 94 12.56 2.77 -11.65
C SER A 94 12.43 4.12 -12.36
N LEU A 95 12.84 5.18 -11.67
CA LEU A 95 12.97 6.51 -12.22
C LEU A 95 14.42 6.80 -12.61
N PHE A 96 14.65 7.38 -13.78
CA PHE A 96 15.97 7.71 -14.30
C PHE A 96 15.95 8.96 -15.20
N ILE A 97 17.13 9.46 -15.56
CA ILE A 97 17.30 10.63 -16.43
C ILE A 97 17.83 10.15 -17.79
N SER A 98 17.24 10.58 -18.89
CA SER A 98 17.60 10.11 -20.25
C SER A 98 19.01 10.50 -20.68
N SER A 99 19.58 11.56 -20.10
CA SER A 99 20.96 11.98 -20.35
C SER A 99 21.99 11.27 -19.46
N ASP A 100 21.56 10.44 -18.51
CA ASP A 100 22.47 9.67 -17.66
C ASP A 100 22.97 8.42 -18.38
N LYS A 101 24.15 7.92 -17.97
CA LYS A 101 24.73 6.67 -18.49
C LYS A 101 23.80 5.46 -18.34
N GLU A 102 22.98 5.45 -17.29
CA GLU A 102 21.98 4.39 -17.04
C GLU A 102 20.89 4.33 -18.12
N SER A 103 20.67 5.38 -18.93
CA SER A 103 19.64 5.35 -19.98
C SER A 103 19.82 4.19 -20.96
N SER A 104 21.08 3.80 -21.23
CA SER A 104 21.39 2.67 -22.10
C SER A 104 20.84 1.32 -21.59
N LEU A 105 20.68 1.18 -20.27
CA LEU A 105 20.09 -0.01 -19.64
C LEU A 105 18.58 -0.13 -19.83
N HIS A 106 17.94 0.91 -20.41
CA HIS A 106 16.48 1.00 -20.57
C HIS A 106 16.03 1.07 -22.04
N ASN A 107 16.93 0.92 -23.01
CA ASN A 107 16.62 1.10 -24.43
C ASN A 107 15.50 0.16 -24.93
N ASP A 108 15.50 -1.10 -24.49
CA ASP A 108 14.50 -2.11 -24.89
C ASP A 108 13.38 -2.28 -23.85
N HIS A 109 13.30 -1.38 -22.87
CA HIS A 109 12.30 -1.42 -21.82
C HIS A 109 11.11 -0.52 -22.11
N ARG A 110 9.98 -0.81 -21.45
CA ARG A 110 8.78 0.02 -21.58
C ARG A 110 8.94 1.27 -20.72
N THR A 111 9.26 2.41 -21.33
CA THR A 111 9.55 3.67 -20.63
C THR A 111 8.51 4.75 -20.90
N ARG A 112 8.19 5.54 -19.87
CA ARG A 112 7.45 6.81 -19.97
C ARG A 112 8.45 7.96 -19.86
N ILE A 113 8.36 8.94 -20.74
CA ILE A 113 9.22 10.14 -20.80
C ILE A 113 8.34 11.37 -20.56
N GLY A 114 8.91 12.50 -20.14
CA GLY A 114 8.14 13.75 -19.99
C GLY A 114 7.46 13.90 -18.62
N ILE A 115 8.08 13.39 -17.55
CA ILE A 115 7.44 13.35 -16.23
C ILE A 115 7.42 14.75 -15.59
N THR A 116 6.23 15.34 -15.53
CA THR A 116 6.04 16.68 -14.93
C THR A 116 6.20 16.68 -13.41
N ASP A 117 6.44 17.84 -12.81
CA ASP A 117 6.43 18.01 -11.35
C ASP A 117 5.07 17.69 -10.72
N ARG A 118 3.97 17.89 -11.47
CA ARG A 118 2.63 17.51 -11.04
C ARG A 118 2.51 15.99 -10.92
N LEU A 119 2.99 15.26 -11.93
CA LEU A 119 2.96 13.80 -11.93
C LEU A 119 3.88 13.18 -10.87
N LEU A 120 5.05 13.80 -10.60
CA LEU A 120 5.91 13.39 -9.47
C LEU A 120 5.24 13.57 -8.10
N LYS A 121 4.29 14.50 -7.97
CA LYS A 121 3.49 14.72 -6.75
C LYS A 121 2.24 13.84 -6.69
N MET A 122 1.99 13.03 -7.73
CA MET A 122 0.87 12.10 -7.84
C MET A 122 1.42 10.70 -8.19
N PRO A 123 2.25 10.11 -7.31
CA PRO A 123 2.98 8.89 -7.61
C PRO A 123 2.09 7.75 -8.04
N SER A 124 0.87 7.65 -7.50
CA SER A 124 -0.05 6.60 -7.90
C SER A 124 -0.36 6.69 -9.40
N PHE A 125 -0.56 7.89 -9.96
CA PHE A 125 -0.81 8.10 -11.40
C PHE A 125 0.41 7.82 -12.29
N LEU A 126 1.61 7.86 -11.72
CA LEU A 126 2.85 7.57 -12.43
C LEU A 126 3.19 6.08 -12.43
N LEU A 127 3.11 5.45 -11.26
CA LEU A 127 3.58 4.11 -11.00
C LEU A 127 2.61 3.05 -11.51
N SER A 128 3.17 1.92 -11.93
CA SER A 128 2.35 0.75 -12.27
C SER A 128 1.83 0.09 -10.98
N PRO A 129 0.55 -0.30 -10.94
CA PRO A 129 -0.01 -1.00 -9.78
C PRO A 129 0.68 -2.34 -9.52
N LEU A 130 0.88 -2.66 -8.25
CA LEU A 130 1.33 -3.99 -7.82
C LEU A 130 0.12 -4.91 -7.71
N SER A 131 -0.28 -5.51 -8.83
CA SER A 131 -1.52 -6.28 -8.96
C SER A 131 -1.44 -7.73 -8.46
N ASP A 132 -0.33 -8.17 -7.89
CA ASP A 132 -0.22 -9.53 -7.34
C ASP A 132 -1.12 -9.68 -6.10
N ALA A 133 -2.15 -10.51 -6.23
CA ALA A 133 -3.17 -10.75 -5.21
C ALA A 133 -2.63 -11.42 -3.94
N GLY A 134 -1.49 -12.12 -4.00
CA GLY A 134 -0.85 -12.74 -2.82
C GLY A 134 -0.04 -11.77 -1.96
N ALA A 135 0.24 -10.59 -2.52
CA ALA A 135 1.15 -9.60 -1.99
C ALA A 135 0.46 -8.25 -1.76
N HIS A 136 0.47 -7.36 -2.76
CA HIS A 136 0.02 -5.98 -2.60
C HIS A 136 -1.42 -5.74 -3.07
N ALA A 137 -1.90 -6.55 -4.02
CA ALA A 137 -3.26 -6.51 -4.56
C ALA A 137 -3.80 -5.08 -4.82
N GLN A 138 -2.99 -4.20 -5.43
CA GLN A 138 -3.37 -2.80 -5.62
C GLN A 138 -4.44 -2.65 -6.70
N TYR A 139 -5.68 -2.34 -6.28
CA TYR A 139 -6.77 -1.94 -7.15
C TYR A 139 -6.88 -0.42 -7.18
N ILE A 140 -6.92 0.15 -8.39
CA ILE A 140 -6.91 1.59 -8.59
C ILE A 140 -8.31 2.10 -8.88
N PHE A 141 -8.75 3.13 -8.14
CA PHE A 141 -10.00 3.82 -8.41
C PHE A 141 -10.01 4.47 -9.80
N SER A 142 -11.15 4.39 -10.49
CA SER A 142 -11.41 5.18 -11.68
C SER A 142 -11.56 6.66 -11.32
N LEU A 143 -11.43 7.55 -12.31
CA LEU A 143 -11.65 8.98 -12.10
C LEU A 143 -13.08 9.29 -11.63
N ASP A 144 -14.09 8.59 -12.15
CA ASP A 144 -15.48 8.78 -11.73
C ASP A 144 -15.69 8.42 -10.27
N THR A 145 -15.10 7.30 -9.81
CA THR A 145 -15.15 6.93 -8.39
C THR A 145 -14.43 7.96 -7.52
N LEU A 146 -13.28 8.48 -7.96
CA LEU A 146 -12.56 9.52 -7.22
C LEU A 146 -13.35 10.82 -7.11
N ASN A 147 -13.97 11.27 -8.21
CA ASN A 147 -14.82 12.45 -8.23
C ASN A 147 -15.98 12.29 -7.24
N ASN A 148 -16.69 11.15 -7.30
CA ASN A 148 -17.81 10.87 -6.41
C ASN A 148 -17.38 10.82 -4.94
N LEU A 149 -16.31 10.10 -4.62
CA LEU A 149 -15.78 10.04 -3.26
C LEU A 149 -15.36 11.42 -2.74
N TYR A 150 -14.69 12.22 -3.57
CA TYR A 150 -14.27 13.57 -3.22
C TYR A 150 -15.48 14.47 -2.95
N SER A 151 -16.50 14.45 -3.83
CA SER A 151 -17.72 15.24 -3.65
C SER A 151 -18.47 14.88 -2.36
N ILE A 152 -18.55 13.59 -2.02
CA ILE A 152 -19.16 13.15 -0.74
C ILE A 152 -18.38 13.73 0.44
N LEU A 153 -17.04 13.62 0.44
CA LEU A 153 -16.20 14.16 1.51
C LEU A 153 -16.33 15.69 1.64
N GLU A 154 -16.41 16.39 0.52
CA GLU A 154 -16.60 17.84 0.46
C GLU A 154 -17.98 18.26 0.99
N GLN A 155 -19.06 17.58 0.59
CA GLN A 155 -20.42 17.80 1.11
C GLN A 155 -20.50 17.58 2.62
N MET A 156 -19.76 16.60 3.14
CA MET A 156 -19.63 16.35 4.57
C MET A 156 -18.72 17.35 5.30
N SER A 157 -18.14 18.33 4.59
CA SER A 157 -17.23 19.33 5.14
C SER A 157 -16.00 18.71 5.84
N VAL A 158 -15.52 17.57 5.33
CA VAL A 158 -14.34 16.89 5.89
C VAL A 158 -13.09 17.73 5.63
N GLN A 159 -12.35 18.03 6.70
CA GLN A 159 -11.10 18.80 6.61
C GLN A 159 -9.87 17.89 6.46
N PHE A 160 -9.89 16.70 7.04
CA PHE A 160 -8.75 15.78 7.06
C PHE A 160 -9.16 14.35 6.75
N VAL A 161 -8.48 13.72 5.78
CA VAL A 161 -8.74 12.34 5.36
C VAL A 161 -7.51 11.49 5.61
N LEU A 162 -7.65 10.48 6.46
CA LEU A 162 -6.63 9.46 6.65
C LEU A 162 -6.85 8.32 5.64
N CYS A 163 -5.99 8.25 4.63
CA CYS A 163 -6.05 7.25 3.56
C CYS A 163 -5.24 6.02 3.95
N PHE A 164 -5.90 4.90 4.24
CA PHE A 164 -5.23 3.59 4.38
C PHE A 164 -5.32 2.84 3.05
N GLY A 165 -4.18 2.47 2.46
CA GLY A 165 -4.12 1.66 1.23
C GLY A 165 -4.87 2.27 0.03
N THR A 166 -5.06 3.59 0.02
CA THR A 166 -5.85 4.31 -0.99
C THR A 166 -5.03 5.44 -1.64
N PRO A 167 -3.87 5.12 -2.26
CA PRO A 167 -2.93 6.11 -2.77
C PRO A 167 -3.55 7.00 -3.86
N ARG A 168 -4.47 6.45 -4.65
CA ARG A 168 -5.18 7.18 -5.72
C ARG A 168 -6.04 8.31 -5.18
N LEU A 169 -6.78 8.04 -4.09
CA LEU A 169 -7.64 9.01 -3.43
C LEU A 169 -6.80 10.09 -2.75
N HIS A 170 -5.71 9.69 -2.07
CA HIS A 170 -4.76 10.64 -1.49
C HIS A 170 -4.24 11.63 -2.54
N ASP A 171 -3.70 11.13 -3.66
CA ASP A 171 -3.17 11.97 -4.74
C ASP A 171 -4.24 12.90 -5.32
N PHE A 172 -5.47 12.40 -5.47
CA PHE A 172 -6.60 13.17 -5.97
C PHE A 172 -6.95 14.33 -5.02
N ILE A 173 -7.10 14.07 -3.72
CA ILE A 173 -7.37 15.10 -2.71
C ILE A 173 -6.26 16.16 -2.70
N GLN A 174 -4.99 15.73 -2.73
CA GLN A 174 -3.84 16.65 -2.76
C GLN A 174 -3.80 17.51 -4.02
N LEU A 175 -4.25 16.98 -5.16
CA LEU A 175 -4.38 17.73 -6.41
C LEU A 175 -5.50 18.77 -6.29
N GLN A 176 -6.69 18.37 -5.86
CA GLN A 176 -7.85 19.26 -5.72
C GLN A 176 -7.56 20.40 -4.74
N ARG A 177 -6.89 20.10 -3.60
CA ARG A 177 -6.40 21.12 -2.65
C ARG A 177 -5.53 22.18 -3.32
N LYS A 178 -4.61 21.77 -4.21
CA LYS A 178 -3.67 22.69 -4.88
C LYS A 178 -4.31 23.49 -6.02
N ILE A 179 -5.17 22.88 -6.82
CA ILE A 179 -5.79 23.53 -7.99
C ILE A 179 -6.96 24.42 -7.56
N ASN A 180 -7.85 23.89 -6.72
CA ASN A 180 -9.10 24.57 -6.35
C ASN A 180 -8.99 25.35 -5.03
N LYS A 181 -7.80 25.41 -4.42
CA LYS A 181 -7.55 26.06 -3.11
C LYS A 181 -8.49 25.56 -2.01
N GLN A 182 -8.90 24.30 -2.10
CA GLN A 182 -9.83 23.66 -1.16
C GLN A 182 -9.16 23.38 0.19
N GLY A 183 -9.95 23.37 1.27
CA GLY A 183 -9.45 23.21 2.64
C GLY A 183 -9.04 21.78 3.00
N MET A 184 -9.60 20.78 2.32
CA MET A 184 -9.40 19.36 2.65
C MET A 184 -7.93 18.94 2.47
N ASN A 185 -7.41 18.20 3.45
CA ASN A 185 -6.08 17.61 3.44
C ASN A 185 -6.15 16.09 3.58
N SER A 186 -5.06 15.40 3.27
CA SER A 186 -4.97 13.96 3.41
C SER A 186 -3.58 13.49 3.83
N PHE A 187 -3.54 12.36 4.55
CA PHE A 187 -2.35 11.59 4.87
C PHE A 187 -2.50 10.19 4.34
N LEU A 188 -1.43 9.61 3.80
CA LEU A 188 -1.44 8.24 3.27
C LEU A 188 -0.62 7.30 4.14
N LEU A 189 -1.24 6.19 4.52
CA LEU A 189 -0.62 5.05 5.17
C LEU A 189 -0.67 3.87 4.19
N ASP A 190 0.48 3.43 3.69
CA ASP A 190 0.57 2.37 2.68
C ASP A 190 1.80 1.48 2.92
N LEU A 191 1.72 0.21 2.50
CA LEU A 191 2.83 -0.75 2.57
C LEU A 191 3.77 -0.64 1.35
N ASP A 192 3.33 0.03 0.28
CA ASP A 192 4.14 0.29 -0.89
C ASP A 192 5.11 1.46 -0.66
N GLY A 193 6.31 1.13 -0.18
CA GLY A 193 7.38 2.08 0.12
C GLY A 193 7.79 2.98 -1.05
N ARG A 194 7.44 2.63 -2.31
CA ARG A 194 7.70 3.48 -3.49
C ARG A 194 6.97 4.82 -3.39
N LEU A 195 5.82 4.86 -2.72
CA LEU A 195 4.98 6.05 -2.59
C LEU A 195 5.65 7.13 -1.71
N VAL A 196 6.31 6.72 -0.62
CA VAL A 196 7.01 7.64 0.31
C VAL A 196 8.14 8.40 -0.36
N VAL A 197 8.82 7.77 -1.33
CA VAL A 197 9.95 8.40 -2.04
C VAL A 197 9.50 9.61 -2.88
N LEU A 198 8.23 9.65 -3.30
CA LEU A 198 7.67 10.67 -4.18
C LEU A 198 6.72 11.65 -3.48
N CYS A 199 6.13 11.24 -2.35
CA CYS A 199 5.09 11.98 -1.66
C CYS A 199 5.55 12.48 -0.28
N SER A 200 5.34 13.77 0.00
CA SER A 200 5.75 14.40 1.26
C SER A 200 4.82 14.13 2.46
N ASN A 201 3.58 13.68 2.21
CA ASN A 201 2.55 13.38 3.24
C ASN A 201 2.18 11.89 3.26
N CYS A 202 3.13 11.03 2.93
CA CYS A 202 2.96 9.58 2.87
C CYS A 202 3.89 8.90 3.86
N VAL A 203 3.37 7.89 4.56
CA VAL A 203 4.10 7.09 5.55
C VAL A 203 4.10 5.65 5.09
N ASP A 204 5.29 5.04 5.13
CA ASP A 204 5.47 3.61 4.90
C ASP A 204 5.04 2.89 6.18
N LEU A 205 4.03 2.03 6.07
CA LEU A 205 3.48 1.25 7.18
C LEU A 205 4.41 0.13 7.67
N LYS A 206 5.60 -0.05 7.09
CA LYS A 206 6.63 -0.92 7.68
C LYS A 206 6.92 -0.46 9.11
N LEU A 207 6.54 -1.27 10.09
CA LEU A 207 6.44 -0.91 11.52
C LEU A 207 7.73 -0.34 12.14
N GLU A 208 8.91 -0.63 11.59
CA GLU A 208 10.16 -0.03 12.10
C GLU A 208 10.24 1.48 11.84
N SER A 209 9.51 2.01 10.86
CA SER A 209 9.44 3.45 10.54
C SER A 209 8.49 4.22 11.47
N PHE A 210 7.54 3.55 12.13
CA PHE A 210 6.58 4.21 13.03
C PHE A 210 7.26 4.75 14.31
N LEU A 211 8.35 4.12 14.75
CA LEU A 211 9.15 4.61 15.88
C LEU A 211 9.89 5.92 15.56
N GLN A 212 10.15 6.24 14.29
CA GLN A 212 10.69 7.55 13.92
C GLN A 212 9.62 8.66 13.94
N PHE A 213 8.35 8.33 13.70
CA PHE A 213 7.25 9.32 13.68
C PHE A 213 6.89 9.90 15.05
N GLN A 214 7.28 9.26 16.15
CA GLN A 214 7.15 9.85 17.49
C GLN A 214 8.00 11.12 17.67
N THR A 215 8.92 11.44 16.74
CA THR A 215 9.82 12.61 16.87
C THR A 215 9.42 13.84 16.04
N VAL A 216 8.37 13.78 15.21
CA VAL A 216 8.08 14.87 14.23
C VAL A 216 6.69 15.52 14.38
N CYS A 217 5.86 15.09 15.34
CA CYS A 217 4.66 15.83 15.71
C CYS A 217 4.96 16.74 16.92
N PRO A 218 5.21 18.05 16.73
CA PRO A 218 5.08 18.98 17.83
C PRO A 218 3.60 19.03 18.20
N VAL A 219 3.23 18.37 19.29
CA VAL A 219 2.00 18.66 19.98
C VAL A 219 2.17 20.08 20.51
N GLN A 220 1.64 21.06 19.78
CA GLN A 220 1.46 22.39 20.34
C GLN A 220 0.31 22.29 21.34
N HIS A 221 0.66 22.19 22.62
CA HIS A 221 -0.27 22.48 23.70
C HIS A 221 -0.50 23.99 23.72
N GLY A 222 -1.71 24.39 23.36
CA GLY A 222 -2.33 25.63 23.83
C GLY A 222 -3.15 25.34 25.08
#